data_AF-A0AAW7A7A7-F1
#
_entry.id   AF-A0AAW7A7A7-F1
#
_cell.length_a   1.000
_cell.length_b   1.000
_cell.length_c   1.000
_cell.angle_alpha   90.00
_cell.angle_beta   90.00
_cell.angle_gamma   90.00
#
_symmetry.space_group_name_H-M   'P 1'
#
loop_
_entity.id
_entity.type
_entity.pdbx_description
1 polymer ?
#
loop_
_entity_poly.entity_id
_entity_poly.type
_entity_poly.pdbx_seq_one_letter_code
_entity_poly.pdbx_strand_id
1 'polypeptide(L)'
;MSKTILIKPKFTNDASSYWAMFYCAILKTLVYQQNLKYRFKSNSLQSYRGVLEHPASFLNQMRGNISNHGLEYLMIDFLRSVDGVDVTKELVSNLLRKHGVTDFEYQYLNVFKLGDDSTLHSTIEQYEDPNVKVFTPNKTMPFNRKKIFQGFTYPLSNIARSFVYSDLLIMISDRKGHTYGFVGEVEGQHGENLFRSTYWDNRDGIKSRYTTFAIGASDKKRFIAAFRGKPLLSLRRSNQYLDSHIPSA
;
A
#
# COMPACT_ATOMS: atom_id res chain seq x y z
N MET A 1 -5.01 15.00 22.28
CA MET A 1 -4.23 13.73 22.38
C MET A 1 -3.86 13.32 20.97
N SER A 2 -2.57 13.27 20.65
CA SER A 2 -2.07 12.67 19.41
C SER A 2 -2.26 11.15 19.47
N LYS A 3 -2.61 10.52 18.34
CA LYS A 3 -2.61 9.06 18.25
C LYS A 3 -1.17 8.56 18.18
N THR A 4 -0.85 7.48 18.88
CA THR A 4 0.47 6.85 18.75
C THR A 4 0.62 6.29 17.34
N ILE A 5 1.68 6.74 16.67
CA ILE A 5 2.00 6.51 15.26
C ILE A 5 2.47 5.09 14.99
N LEU A 6 3.02 4.45 16.00
CA LEU A 6 3.85 3.28 15.85
C LEU A 6 3.18 2.19 16.65
N ILE A 7 2.43 1.35 15.95
CA ILE A 7 1.89 0.14 16.55
C ILE A 7 3.01 -0.91 16.58
N LYS A 8 3.13 -1.62 17.71
CA LYS A 8 3.78 -2.93 17.63
C LYS A 8 2.91 -3.78 16.70
N PRO A 9 3.48 -4.51 15.73
CA PRO A 9 2.73 -5.53 15.02
C PRO A 9 2.01 -6.40 16.05
N LYS A 10 0.67 -6.37 16.05
CA LYS A 10 -0.12 -7.12 17.04
C LYS A 10 -0.34 -8.52 16.49
N PHE A 11 -0.05 -9.51 17.33
CA PHE A 11 -0.47 -10.89 17.09
C PHE A 11 -1.99 -11.02 17.28
N THR A 12 -2.76 -10.99 16.19
CA THR A 12 -4.16 -11.45 16.16
C THR A 12 -4.22 -12.89 15.65
N ASN A 13 -4.54 -13.84 16.52
CA ASN A 13 -4.52 -15.29 16.23
C ASN A 13 -5.86 -15.85 15.70
N ASP A 14 -6.76 -15.02 15.17
CA ASP A 14 -8.10 -15.46 14.74
C ASP A 14 -8.25 -15.36 13.22
N ALA A 15 -8.52 -16.49 12.56
CA ALA A 15 -8.77 -16.58 11.11
C ALA A 15 -9.95 -15.72 10.64
N SER A 16 -10.91 -15.41 11.52
CA SER A 16 -11.99 -14.45 11.23
C SER A 16 -11.43 -13.05 10.95
N SER A 17 -10.27 -12.72 11.53
CA SER A 17 -9.57 -11.45 11.31
C SER A 17 -9.06 -11.30 9.88
N TYR A 18 -8.66 -12.39 9.22
CA TYR A 18 -8.18 -12.35 7.83
C TYR A 18 -9.29 -11.87 6.88
N TRP A 19 -10.45 -12.54 6.88
CA TRP A 19 -11.56 -12.15 6.01
C TRP A 19 -12.18 -10.81 6.41
N ALA A 20 -12.26 -10.51 7.71
CA ALA A 20 -12.68 -9.20 8.19
C ALA A 20 -11.83 -8.06 7.61
N MET A 21 -10.53 -8.30 7.38
CA MET A 21 -9.63 -7.33 6.74
C MET A 21 -10.08 -6.95 5.33
N PHE A 22 -10.51 -7.93 4.52
CA PHE A 22 -11.02 -7.68 3.16
C PHE A 22 -12.31 -6.86 3.20
N TYR A 23 -13.25 -7.21 4.07
CA TYR A 23 -14.49 -6.45 4.22
C TYR A 23 -14.21 -5.02 4.72
N CYS A 24 -13.33 -4.86 5.70
CA CYS A 24 -12.88 -3.56 6.19
C CYS A 24 -12.23 -2.73 5.08
N ALA A 25 -11.39 -3.33 4.23
CA ALA A 25 -10.78 -2.63 3.10
C ALA A 25 -11.83 -2.11 2.10
N ILE A 26 -12.86 -2.90 1.80
CA ILE A 26 -13.98 -2.47 0.96
C ILE A 26 -14.71 -1.28 1.58
N LEU A 27 -15.06 -1.36 2.88
CA LEU A 27 -15.74 -0.27 3.58
C LEU A 27 -14.88 1.00 3.65
N LYS A 28 -13.58 0.87 3.97
CA LYS A 28 -12.62 1.98 3.95
C LYS A 28 -12.55 2.64 2.57
N THR A 29 -12.55 1.84 1.51
CA THR A 29 -12.58 2.35 0.13
C THR A 29 -13.83 3.19 -0.10
N LEU A 30 -15.02 2.66 0.22
CA LEU A 30 -16.29 3.37 0.02
C LEU A 30 -16.44 4.66 0.84
N VAL A 31 -15.79 4.72 2.01
CA VAL A 31 -15.85 5.85 2.94
C VAL A 31 -14.80 6.93 2.60
N TYR A 32 -13.56 6.52 2.35
CA TYR A 32 -12.42 7.44 2.32
C TYR A 32 -11.92 7.78 0.92
N GLN A 33 -12.19 6.95 -0.08
CA GLN A 33 -11.74 7.20 -1.45
C GLN A 33 -12.61 8.28 -2.12
N GLN A 34 -12.00 9.37 -2.57
CA GLN A 34 -12.71 10.58 -3.02
C GLN A 34 -13.17 10.51 -4.47
N ASN A 35 -12.42 9.80 -5.32
CA ASN A 35 -12.65 9.71 -6.76
C ASN A 35 -13.60 8.57 -7.18
N LEU A 36 -14.27 7.91 -6.22
CA LEU A 36 -15.25 6.86 -6.55
C LEU A 36 -16.51 7.46 -7.17
N LYS A 37 -16.90 6.90 -8.33
CA LYS A 37 -18.18 7.23 -8.98
C LYS A 37 -19.39 7.02 -8.05
N TYR A 38 -19.31 6.01 -7.18
CA TYR A 38 -20.39 5.62 -6.25
C TYR A 38 -19.85 5.46 -4.82
N ARG A 39 -19.49 6.58 -4.17
CA ARG A 39 -19.07 6.64 -2.76
C ARG A 39 -20.25 6.59 -1.79
N PHE A 40 -20.04 6.36 -0.50
CA PHE A 40 -21.11 6.67 0.46
C PHE A 40 -21.41 8.18 0.45
N LYS A 41 -22.61 8.56 -0.02
CA LYS A 41 -23.13 9.94 0.04
C LYS A 41 -23.69 10.27 1.43
N SER A 42 -24.09 9.24 2.17
CA SER A 42 -24.54 9.27 3.57
C SER A 42 -24.12 7.96 4.24
N ASN A 43 -24.44 7.78 5.53
CA ASN A 43 -24.16 6.54 6.28
C ASN A 43 -24.96 5.30 5.77
N SER A 44 -25.62 5.39 4.61
CA SER A 44 -26.46 4.33 4.07
C SER A 44 -26.50 4.30 2.53
N LEU A 45 -26.60 3.08 1.99
CA LEU A 45 -26.85 2.79 0.58
C LEU A 45 -28.23 3.27 0.09
N GLN A 46 -29.14 3.63 1.01
CA GLN A 46 -30.47 4.13 0.65
C GLN A 46 -30.42 5.39 -0.23
N SER A 47 -29.34 6.18 -0.16
CA SER A 47 -29.10 7.33 -1.03
C SER A 47 -28.97 6.98 -2.52
N TYR A 48 -28.84 5.70 -2.86
CA TYR A 48 -28.82 5.18 -4.23
C TYR A 48 -30.17 4.62 -4.71
N ARG A 49 -31.18 4.59 -3.85
CA ARG A 49 -32.52 4.09 -4.21
C ARG A 49 -33.14 4.98 -5.29
N GLY A 50 -33.63 4.37 -6.37
CA GLY A 50 -34.24 5.08 -7.50
C GLY A 50 -33.25 5.74 -8.49
N VAL A 51 -31.94 5.71 -8.21
CA VAL A 51 -30.89 6.25 -9.09
C VAL A 51 -30.39 5.19 -10.10
N LEU A 52 -30.76 3.93 -9.90
CA LEU A 52 -30.24 2.80 -10.67
C LEU A 52 -31.21 2.41 -11.79
N GLU A 53 -31.23 3.15 -12.90
CA GLU A 53 -31.91 2.69 -14.13
C GLU A 53 -31.32 1.34 -14.61
N HIS A 54 -30.04 1.08 -14.32
CA HIS A 54 -29.33 -0.15 -14.68
C HIS A 54 -28.49 -0.71 -13.52
N PRO A 55 -29.09 -1.47 -12.58
CA PRO A 55 -28.42 -1.95 -11.37
C PRO A 55 -27.21 -2.86 -11.65
N ALA A 56 -27.24 -3.65 -12.71
CA ALA A 56 -26.10 -4.47 -13.12
C ALA A 56 -24.88 -3.62 -13.53
N SER A 57 -25.11 -2.51 -14.25
CA SER A 57 -24.06 -1.57 -14.64
C SER A 57 -23.46 -0.85 -13.43
N PHE A 58 -24.30 -0.47 -12.47
CA PHE A 58 -23.88 0.12 -11.20
C PHE A 58 -23.00 -0.82 -10.37
N LEU A 59 -23.43 -2.07 -10.15
CA LEU A 59 -22.66 -3.05 -9.38
C LEU A 59 -21.33 -3.38 -10.07
N ASN A 60 -21.31 -3.52 -11.39
CA ASN A 60 -20.09 -3.75 -12.15
C ASN A 60 -19.10 -2.58 -12.06
N GLN A 61 -19.60 -1.34 -12.14
CA GLN A 61 -18.77 -0.14 -12.01
C GLN A 61 -18.24 0.04 -10.58
N MET A 62 -19.06 -0.25 -9.56
CA MET A 62 -18.57 -0.29 -8.17
C MET A 62 -17.49 -1.34 -8.00
N ARG A 63 -17.72 -2.57 -8.48
CA ARG A 63 -16.74 -3.64 -8.41
C ARG A 63 -15.41 -3.21 -9.05
N GLY A 64 -15.42 -2.62 -10.25
CA GLY A 64 -14.20 -2.18 -10.91
C GLY A 64 -13.41 -1.14 -10.12
N ASN A 65 -14.07 -0.09 -9.63
CA ASN A 65 -13.40 0.97 -8.87
C ASN A 65 -12.91 0.51 -7.49
N ILE A 66 -13.69 -0.33 -6.80
CA ILE A 66 -13.29 -0.93 -5.52
C ILE A 66 -12.14 -1.91 -5.72
N SER A 67 -12.12 -2.67 -6.83
CA SER A 67 -11.05 -3.65 -7.08
C SER A 67 -9.69 -3.00 -7.35
N ASN A 68 -9.64 -1.72 -7.73
CA ASN A 68 -8.38 -1.00 -7.82
C ASN A 68 -7.93 -0.50 -6.45
N HIS A 69 -8.70 0.45 -5.87
CA HIS A 69 -8.31 1.14 -4.64
C HIS A 69 -8.42 0.25 -3.40
N GLY A 70 -9.33 -0.72 -3.40
CA GLY A 70 -9.51 -1.65 -2.28
C GLY A 70 -8.26 -2.46 -1.96
N LEU A 71 -7.39 -2.71 -2.94
CA LEU A 71 -6.10 -3.33 -2.67
C LEU A 71 -5.20 -2.43 -1.82
N GLU A 72 -5.20 -1.11 -2.07
CA GLU A 72 -4.40 -0.15 -1.31
C GLU A 72 -4.81 -0.16 0.17
N TYR A 73 -6.12 -0.09 0.44
CA TYR A 73 -6.65 -0.16 1.80
C TYR A 73 -6.42 -1.53 2.44
N LEU A 74 -6.49 -2.62 1.67
CA LEU A 74 -6.16 -3.95 2.15
C LEU A 74 -4.69 -4.05 2.55
N MET A 75 -3.76 -3.53 1.74
CA MET A 75 -2.33 -3.59 2.03
C MET A 75 -1.95 -2.81 3.30
N ILE A 76 -2.66 -1.72 3.62
CA ILE A 76 -2.49 -1.01 4.89
C ILE A 76 -2.68 -1.96 6.08
N ASP A 77 -3.77 -2.72 6.08
CA ASP A 77 -4.08 -3.63 7.19
C ASP A 77 -3.25 -4.91 7.11
N PHE A 78 -3.09 -5.48 5.92
CA PHE A 78 -2.38 -6.73 5.70
C PHE A 78 -0.93 -6.64 6.13
N LEU A 79 -0.21 -5.59 5.71
CA LEU A 79 1.20 -5.42 6.05
C LEU A 79 1.42 -5.18 7.56
N ARG A 80 0.39 -4.77 8.30
CA ARG A 80 0.42 -4.60 9.76
C ARG A 80 -0.10 -5.82 10.53
N SER A 81 -0.70 -6.77 9.83
CA SER A 81 -1.37 -7.95 10.41
C SER A 81 -0.39 -9.10 10.66
N VAL A 82 -0.86 -10.11 11.40
CA VAL A 82 -0.13 -11.38 11.56
C VAL A 82 0.01 -12.10 10.24
N ASP A 83 -1.05 -12.13 9.44
CA ASP A 83 -1.07 -12.83 8.15
C ASP A 83 -0.04 -12.26 7.17
N GLY A 84 0.29 -10.97 7.29
CA GLY A 84 1.29 -10.30 6.46
C GLY A 84 2.68 -10.21 7.07
N VAL A 85 2.92 -10.71 8.29
CA VAL A 85 4.16 -10.40 9.05
C VAL A 85 5.43 -10.86 8.33
N ASP A 86 5.41 -12.05 7.72
CA ASP A 86 6.58 -12.59 7.03
C ASP A 86 6.86 -11.83 5.73
N VAL A 87 5.79 -11.51 4.99
CA VAL A 87 5.85 -10.68 3.77
C VAL A 87 6.40 -9.30 4.11
N THR A 88 5.92 -8.69 5.19
CA THR A 88 6.38 -7.37 5.65
C THR A 88 7.83 -7.40 6.09
N LYS A 89 8.26 -8.41 6.85
CA LYS A 89 9.67 -8.58 7.26
C LYS A 89 10.58 -8.72 6.04
N GLU A 90 10.20 -9.55 5.08
CA GLU A 90 10.98 -9.74 3.85
C GLU A 90 11.05 -8.44 3.03
N LEU A 91 9.91 -7.77 2.82
CA LEU A 91 9.82 -6.50 2.11
C LEU A 91 10.70 -5.43 2.76
N VAL A 92 10.55 -5.20 4.07
CA VAL A 92 11.31 -4.20 4.81
C VAL A 92 12.80 -4.52 4.81
N SER A 93 13.20 -5.78 5.03
CA SER A 93 14.60 -6.20 4.99
C SER A 93 15.21 -5.94 3.60
N ASN A 94 14.50 -6.29 2.54
CA ASN A 94 14.94 -6.06 1.16
C ASN A 94 15.09 -4.56 0.85
N LEU A 95 14.15 -3.73 1.32
CA LEU A 95 14.21 -2.28 1.15
C LEU A 95 15.40 -1.67 1.90
N LEU A 96 15.59 -2.01 3.18
CA LEU A 96 16.73 -1.55 3.97
C LEU A 96 18.06 -1.94 3.33
N ARG A 97 18.21 -3.22 2.94
CA ARG A 97 19.43 -3.73 2.29
C ARG A 97 19.73 -3.01 0.98
N LYS A 98 18.69 -2.74 0.16
CA LYS A 98 18.84 -1.97 -1.10
C LYS A 98 19.38 -0.56 -0.87
N HIS A 99 19.11 0.01 0.31
CA HIS A 99 19.61 1.31 0.74
C HIS A 99 20.85 1.24 1.65
N GLY A 100 21.50 0.07 1.75
CA GLY A 100 22.75 -0.11 2.50
C GLY A 100 22.58 -0.14 4.02
N VAL A 101 21.35 -0.31 4.53
CA VAL A 101 21.08 -0.49 5.95
C VAL A 101 21.00 -1.98 6.26
N THR A 102 22.01 -2.52 6.93
CA THR A 102 22.10 -3.95 7.27
C THR A 102 21.87 -4.23 8.76
N ASP A 103 22.17 -3.28 9.63
CA ASP A 103 22.17 -3.46 11.08
C ASP A 103 20.99 -2.72 11.74
N PHE A 104 19.78 -2.93 11.21
CA PHE A 104 18.57 -2.30 11.72
C PHE A 104 17.46 -3.31 11.97
N GLU A 105 17.06 -3.42 13.23
CA GLU A 105 15.89 -4.20 13.64
C GLU A 105 14.80 -3.24 14.10
N TYR A 106 13.70 -3.18 13.35
CA TYR A 106 12.58 -2.33 13.71
C TYR A 106 11.74 -2.98 14.82
N GLN A 107 11.31 -2.18 15.78
CA GLN A 107 10.39 -2.59 16.85
C GLN A 107 8.94 -2.20 16.54
N TYR A 108 8.76 -1.18 15.72
CA TYR A 108 7.47 -0.62 15.38
C TYR A 108 7.33 -0.42 13.89
N LEU A 109 6.09 -0.56 13.42
CA LEU A 109 5.70 -0.44 12.02
C LEU A 109 4.40 0.34 11.93
N ASN A 110 4.26 1.16 10.90
CA ASN A 110 2.97 1.64 10.45
C ASN A 110 2.93 1.78 8.93
N VAL A 111 1.74 1.78 8.34
CA VAL A 111 1.55 1.83 6.87
C VAL A 111 0.49 2.84 6.48
N PHE A 112 0.84 4.07 6.13
CA PHE A 112 -0.15 5.11 5.86
C PHE A 112 -0.66 5.06 4.43
N LYS A 113 -1.94 5.38 4.25
CA LYS A 113 -2.48 5.82 2.96
C LYS A 113 -1.94 7.22 2.68
N LEU A 114 -1.21 7.34 1.59
CA LEU A 114 -0.88 8.60 0.93
C LEU A 114 -1.89 8.81 -0.22
N GLY A 115 -1.68 9.86 -1.01
CA GLY A 115 -2.60 10.22 -2.08
C GLY A 115 -3.62 11.27 -1.66
N ASP A 116 -3.72 12.34 -2.43
CA ASP A 116 -4.75 13.36 -2.25
C ASP A 116 -6.16 12.83 -2.59
N ASP A 117 -6.23 11.71 -3.31
CA ASP A 117 -7.44 10.99 -3.70
C ASP A 117 -8.11 10.21 -2.56
N SER A 118 -7.49 10.13 -1.38
CA SER A 118 -8.07 9.50 -0.18
C SER A 118 -8.13 10.49 0.98
N THR A 119 -9.25 10.59 1.69
CA THR A 119 -9.31 11.45 2.89
C THR A 119 -8.50 10.89 4.06
N LEU A 120 -7.94 9.68 3.97
CA LEU A 120 -7.09 9.14 5.03
C LEU A 120 -5.73 9.85 5.14
N HIS A 121 -5.24 10.48 4.06
CA HIS A 121 -3.93 11.16 4.12
C HIS A 121 -3.92 12.28 5.18
N SER A 122 -5.03 13.00 5.36
CA SER A 122 -5.14 14.07 6.35
C SER A 122 -5.13 13.54 7.79
N THR A 123 -5.46 12.26 8.00
CA THR A 123 -5.40 11.65 9.33
C THR A 123 -3.96 11.52 9.84
N ILE A 124 -2.95 11.60 8.96
CA ILE A 124 -1.53 11.60 9.31
C ILE A 124 -1.21 12.73 10.31
N GLU A 125 -1.87 13.89 10.16
CA GLU A 125 -1.66 15.05 11.04
C GLU A 125 -2.21 14.83 12.47
N GLN A 126 -3.01 13.79 12.71
CA GLN A 126 -3.52 13.44 14.04
C GLN A 126 -2.53 12.60 14.87
N TYR A 127 -1.45 12.15 14.25
CA TYR A 127 -0.43 11.34 14.89
C TYR A 127 0.69 12.24 15.44
N GLU A 128 1.52 11.70 16.33
CA GLU A 128 2.80 12.37 16.65
C GLU A 128 3.61 12.61 15.36
N ASP A 129 4.47 13.62 15.34
CA ASP A 129 5.13 14.11 14.12
C ASP A 129 6.66 13.91 14.15
N PRO A 130 7.16 12.66 14.04
CA PRO A 130 8.56 12.33 14.15
C PRO A 130 9.28 12.70 12.87
N ASN A 131 10.58 12.92 12.99
CA ASN A 131 11.45 12.98 11.84
C ASN A 131 11.64 11.57 11.26
N VAL A 132 11.25 11.39 10.01
CA VAL A 132 11.37 10.15 9.25
C VAL A 132 12.39 10.35 8.14
N LYS A 133 13.41 9.49 8.08
CA LYS A 133 14.32 9.43 6.92
C LYS A 133 13.64 8.61 5.82
N VAL A 134 13.16 9.30 4.79
CA VAL A 134 12.51 8.71 3.63
C VAL A 134 13.55 8.36 2.57
N PHE A 135 13.60 7.10 2.17
CA PHE A 135 14.50 6.63 1.12
C PHE A 135 13.95 6.90 -0.29
N THR A 136 14.85 7.12 -1.26
CA THR A 136 14.49 7.31 -2.67
C THR A 136 15.28 6.36 -3.58
N PRO A 137 14.68 5.88 -4.69
CA PRO A 137 15.30 4.89 -5.58
C PRO A 137 16.52 5.40 -6.36
N ASN A 138 16.59 6.70 -6.68
CA ASN A 138 17.61 7.27 -7.56
C ASN A 138 18.72 8.00 -6.79
N LYS A 139 19.99 7.72 -7.16
CA LYS A 139 21.21 8.27 -6.54
C LYS A 139 21.46 9.76 -6.77
N THR A 140 20.69 10.42 -7.63
CA THR A 140 20.92 11.81 -8.02
C THR A 140 19.61 12.47 -8.43
N MET A 141 18.94 13.14 -7.50
CA MET A 141 18.18 14.34 -7.86
C MET A 141 18.34 15.42 -6.77
N PRO A 142 18.75 16.64 -7.14
CA PRO A 142 18.79 17.76 -6.22
C PRO A 142 17.37 18.28 -6.03
N PHE A 143 16.73 17.92 -4.92
CA PHE A 143 15.71 18.79 -4.36
C PHE A 143 16.42 19.91 -3.60
N ASN A 144 15.88 21.12 -3.68
CA ASN A 144 16.54 22.36 -3.27
C ASN A 144 17.35 22.23 -1.96
N ARG A 145 18.65 22.48 -2.08
CA ARG A 145 19.72 22.53 -1.04
C ARG A 145 20.19 21.16 -0.48
N LYS A 146 21.44 20.87 -0.87
CA LYS A 146 22.36 19.78 -0.48
C LYS A 146 22.09 18.44 -1.17
N LYS A 147 23.13 17.94 -1.85
CA LYS A 147 23.21 16.56 -2.36
C LYS A 147 23.05 15.61 -1.18
N ILE A 148 21.88 15.02 -0.99
CA ILE A 148 21.69 13.95 0.00
C ILE A 148 21.75 12.63 -0.76
N PHE A 149 22.87 11.92 -0.58
CA PHE A 149 22.96 10.52 -0.95
C PHE A 149 21.92 9.75 -0.12
N GLN A 150 20.99 9.06 -0.80
CA GLN A 150 20.11 8.02 -0.21
C GLN A 150 18.94 8.49 0.68
N GLY A 151 18.19 9.51 0.26
CA GLY A 151 16.94 9.91 0.91
C GLY A 151 16.99 11.27 1.59
N PHE A 152 15.96 11.63 2.34
CA PHE A 152 15.88 12.90 3.08
C PHE A 152 15.04 12.74 4.33
N THR A 153 15.22 13.62 5.31
CA THR A 153 14.48 13.59 6.56
C THR A 153 13.37 14.63 6.53
N TYR A 154 12.13 14.20 6.75
CA TYR A 154 10.98 15.08 6.96
C TYR A 154 10.21 14.73 8.23
N PRO A 155 9.56 15.72 8.87
CA PRO A 155 8.44 15.44 9.75
C PRO A 155 7.37 14.64 9.00
N LEU A 156 6.75 13.67 9.67
CA LEU A 156 5.69 12.83 9.11
C LEU A 156 4.56 13.64 8.46
N SER A 157 4.15 14.75 9.08
CA SER A 157 3.13 15.67 8.57
C SER A 157 3.48 16.24 7.19
N ASN A 158 4.76 16.48 6.91
CA ASN A 158 5.24 17.00 5.64
C ASN A 158 5.32 15.92 4.55
N ILE A 159 5.46 14.65 4.93
CA ILE A 159 5.50 13.52 3.97
C ILE A 159 4.15 13.41 3.25
N ALA A 160 3.04 13.47 3.98
CA ALA A 160 1.70 13.43 3.40
C ALA A 160 1.51 14.47 2.28
N ARG A 161 2.05 15.68 2.48
CA ARG A 161 1.96 16.81 1.54
C ARG A 161 2.96 16.73 0.38
N SER A 162 4.08 16.02 0.58
CA SER A 162 5.17 15.96 -0.40
C SER A 162 5.03 14.81 -1.39
N PHE A 163 4.32 13.74 -1.01
CA PHE A 163 4.18 12.51 -1.80
C PHE A 163 2.72 12.21 -2.17
N VAL A 164 2.02 13.24 -2.66
CA VAL A 164 0.59 13.16 -3.01
C VAL A 164 0.27 12.23 -4.18
N TYR A 165 1.27 11.77 -4.92
CA TYR A 165 1.10 10.86 -6.07
C TYR A 165 1.44 9.41 -5.78
N SER A 166 1.76 9.10 -4.52
CA SER A 166 2.05 7.75 -4.09
C SER A 166 0.93 7.21 -3.22
N ASP A 167 0.79 5.89 -3.21
CA ASP A 167 -0.33 5.24 -2.55
C ASP A 167 -0.03 5.00 -1.07
N LEU A 168 1.17 4.52 -0.74
CA LEU A 168 1.49 4.09 0.62
C LEU A 168 2.82 4.66 1.14
N LEU A 169 2.86 4.88 2.45
CA LEU A 169 4.09 5.06 3.24
C LEU A 169 4.24 3.91 4.23
N ILE A 170 5.28 3.09 4.10
CA ILE A 170 5.70 2.15 5.13
C ILE A 170 6.70 2.88 6.04
N MET A 171 6.38 2.99 7.32
CA MET A 171 7.21 3.66 8.31
C MET A 171 7.62 2.67 9.41
N ILE A 172 8.91 2.61 9.71
CA ILE A 172 9.48 1.70 10.71
C ILE A 172 10.38 2.45 11.69
N SER A 173 10.43 2.00 12.94
CA SER A 173 11.28 2.60 13.97
C SER A 173 11.85 1.57 14.94
N ASP A 174 13.06 1.83 15.44
CA ASP A 174 13.76 1.01 16.44
C ASP A 174 13.54 1.48 17.89
N ARG A 175 12.75 2.54 18.12
CA ARG A 175 12.57 3.21 19.42
C ARG A 175 13.81 3.90 19.99
N LYS A 176 14.98 3.78 19.35
CA LYS A 176 16.24 4.39 19.75
C LYS A 176 16.51 5.72 19.04
N GLY A 177 15.48 6.28 18.41
CA GLY A 177 15.52 7.55 17.70
C GLY A 177 15.67 7.43 16.19
N HIS A 178 15.77 6.22 15.63
CA HIS A 178 15.80 6.02 14.19
C HIS A 178 14.40 5.68 13.66
N THR A 179 13.96 6.43 12.65
CA THR A 179 12.71 6.18 11.93
C THR A 179 12.97 6.27 10.43
N TYR A 180 12.61 5.22 9.71
CA TYR A 180 12.77 5.11 8.26
C TYR A 180 11.41 5.05 7.57
N GLY A 181 11.34 5.63 6.38
CA GLY A 181 10.15 5.69 5.55
C GLY A 181 10.43 5.17 4.14
N PHE A 182 9.48 4.41 3.60
CA PHE A 182 9.47 3.93 2.23
C PHE A 182 8.16 4.34 1.59
N VAL A 183 8.24 5.10 0.51
CA VAL A 183 7.07 5.48 -0.28
C VAL A 183 6.89 4.47 -1.40
N GLY A 184 5.65 4.08 -1.69
CA GLY A 184 5.36 3.02 -2.66
C GLY A 184 4.04 3.18 -3.40
N GLU A 185 3.90 2.42 -4.48
CA GLU A 185 2.68 2.31 -5.29
C GLU A 185 1.99 0.98 -5.04
N VAL A 186 0.66 0.96 -5.09
CA VAL A 186 -0.14 -0.25 -4.99
C VAL A 186 -1.20 -0.24 -6.08
N GLU A 187 -1.21 -1.26 -6.93
CA GLU A 187 -2.17 -1.37 -8.02
C GLU A 187 -2.97 -2.67 -7.95
N GLY A 188 -4.29 -2.53 -7.85
CA GLY A 188 -5.24 -3.64 -7.88
C GLY A 188 -5.38 -4.23 -9.28
N GLN A 189 -6.60 -4.29 -9.83
CA GLN A 189 -6.94 -4.88 -11.14
C GLN A 189 -6.09 -4.46 -12.36
N HIS A 190 -5.25 -3.44 -12.20
CA HIS A 190 -4.29 -2.91 -13.17
C HIS A 190 -2.82 -3.15 -12.78
N GLY A 191 -2.53 -4.06 -11.85
CA GLY A 191 -1.18 -4.35 -11.37
C GLY A 191 -0.19 -4.76 -12.46
N GLU A 192 -0.68 -5.23 -13.62
CA GLU A 192 0.16 -5.48 -14.79
C GLU A 192 0.83 -4.21 -15.34
N ASN A 193 0.27 -3.04 -15.06
CA ASN A 193 0.80 -1.75 -15.51
C ASN A 193 2.08 -1.36 -14.78
N LEU A 194 2.33 -1.88 -13.57
CA LEU A 194 3.59 -1.66 -12.84
C LEU A 194 4.81 -2.13 -13.64
N PHE A 195 4.62 -3.03 -14.61
CA PHE A 195 5.68 -3.51 -15.51
C PHE A 195 5.90 -2.62 -16.75
N ARG A 196 5.06 -1.59 -16.98
CA ARG A 196 5.20 -0.67 -18.11
C ARG A 196 6.06 0.52 -17.71
N SER A 197 7.04 0.88 -18.54
CA SER A 197 7.87 2.08 -18.33
C SER A 197 7.02 3.35 -18.24
N THR A 198 5.99 3.46 -19.09
CA THR A 198 5.06 4.60 -19.09
C THR A 198 4.33 4.79 -17.75
N TYR A 199 4.13 3.74 -16.96
CA TYR A 199 3.56 3.90 -15.61
C TYR A 199 4.46 4.78 -14.72
N TRP A 200 5.77 4.61 -14.86
CA TRP A 200 6.79 5.27 -14.05
C TRP A 200 7.24 6.62 -14.62
N ASP A 201 7.29 6.72 -15.95
CA ASP A 201 7.86 7.86 -16.67
C ASP A 201 6.84 8.99 -16.92
N ASN A 202 5.55 8.71 -16.75
CA ASN A 202 4.49 9.72 -16.84
C ASN A 202 4.69 10.86 -15.83
N ARG A 203 4.24 12.07 -16.19
CA ARG A 203 4.34 13.29 -15.37
C ARG A 203 5.78 13.54 -14.89
N ASP A 204 6.70 13.64 -15.84
CA ASP A 204 8.14 13.87 -15.62
C ASP A 204 8.81 12.85 -14.68
N GLY A 205 8.32 11.61 -14.71
CA GLY A 205 8.84 10.51 -13.91
C GLY A 205 8.62 10.68 -12.41
N ILE A 206 7.64 11.49 -11.96
CA ILE A 206 7.49 11.84 -10.54
C ILE A 206 7.39 10.61 -9.62
N LYS A 207 6.66 9.55 -10.04
CA LYS A 207 6.58 8.28 -9.31
C LYS A 207 7.95 7.62 -9.20
N SER A 208 8.67 7.51 -10.32
CA SER A 208 10.02 6.91 -10.35
C SER A 208 11.05 7.60 -9.45
N ARG A 209 10.85 8.88 -9.09
CA ARG A 209 11.78 9.66 -8.25
C ARG A 209 11.73 9.27 -6.77
N TYR A 210 10.57 8.79 -6.30
CA TYR A 210 10.31 8.60 -4.87
C TYR A 210 9.85 7.19 -4.51
N THR A 211 9.20 6.48 -5.44
CA THR A 211 8.68 5.13 -5.20
C THR A 211 9.83 4.14 -5.01
N THR A 212 9.91 3.56 -3.82
CA THR A 212 10.92 2.55 -3.44
C THR A 212 10.42 1.11 -3.59
N PHE A 213 9.10 0.91 -3.51
CA PHE A 213 8.43 -0.38 -3.70
C PHE A 213 7.16 -0.24 -4.53
N ALA A 214 6.72 -1.36 -5.11
CA ALA A 214 5.44 -1.44 -5.81
C ALA A 214 4.79 -2.79 -5.53
N ILE A 215 3.48 -2.82 -5.28
CA ILE A 215 2.69 -4.03 -5.05
C ILE A 215 1.57 -4.08 -6.10
N GLY A 216 1.46 -5.18 -6.84
CA GLY A 216 0.46 -5.32 -7.89
C GLY A 216 -0.31 -6.64 -7.80
N ALA A 217 -1.62 -6.61 -8.03
CA ALA A 217 -2.43 -7.83 -8.13
C ALA A 217 -3.30 -7.83 -9.39
N SER A 218 -2.91 -8.62 -10.41
CA SER A 218 -3.66 -8.67 -11.67
C SER A 218 -3.84 -10.09 -12.17
N ASP A 219 -5.07 -10.40 -12.60
CA ASP A 219 -5.38 -11.61 -13.36
C ASP A 219 -4.84 -11.54 -14.80
N LYS A 220 -4.48 -10.34 -15.27
CA LYS A 220 -3.91 -10.15 -16.61
C LYS A 220 -2.43 -10.43 -16.56
N LYS A 221 -1.99 -11.42 -17.34
CA LYS A 221 -0.57 -11.78 -17.47
C LYS A 221 0.22 -10.92 -18.46
N ARG A 222 -0.33 -9.76 -18.85
CA ARG A 222 0.31 -8.88 -19.84
C ARG A 222 1.57 -8.25 -19.24
N PHE A 223 2.62 -8.06 -20.04
CA PHE A 223 3.90 -7.43 -19.64
C PHE A 223 4.77 -8.19 -18.61
N ILE A 224 4.23 -9.20 -17.90
CA ILE A 224 4.97 -9.98 -16.90
C ILE A 224 6.15 -10.75 -17.52
N ALA A 225 5.98 -11.29 -18.74
CA ALA A 225 7.01 -12.09 -19.40
C ALA A 225 8.31 -11.31 -19.70
N ALA A 226 8.21 -9.98 -19.88
CA ALA A 226 9.36 -9.12 -20.14
C ALA A 226 10.26 -8.88 -18.92
N PHE A 227 9.86 -9.34 -17.73
CA PHE A 227 10.54 -9.06 -16.47
C PHE A 227 11.08 -10.32 -15.75
N ARG A 228 11.14 -11.48 -16.43
CA ARG A 228 11.82 -12.69 -15.90
C ARG A 228 13.28 -12.33 -15.55
N GLY A 229 13.59 -12.24 -14.25
CA GLY A 229 14.95 -11.98 -13.75
C GLY A 229 15.10 -10.83 -12.74
N LYS A 230 14.06 -10.04 -12.45
CA LYS A 230 14.09 -9.06 -11.34
C LYS A 230 13.48 -9.65 -10.06
N PRO A 231 13.94 -9.23 -8.85
CA PRO A 231 13.35 -9.72 -7.60
C PRO A 231 11.87 -9.35 -7.58
N LEU A 232 11.04 -10.37 -7.66
CA LEU A 232 9.59 -10.27 -7.66
C LEU A 232 9.12 -11.09 -6.48
N LEU A 233 8.66 -10.41 -5.42
CA LEU A 233 7.95 -11.08 -4.34
C LEU A 233 6.61 -11.53 -4.94
N SER A 234 6.51 -12.80 -5.28
CA SER A 234 5.29 -13.40 -5.78
C SER A 234 4.64 -14.15 -4.64
N LEU A 235 3.47 -13.66 -4.20
CA LEU A 235 2.56 -14.45 -3.39
C LEU A 235 2.03 -15.58 -4.29
N ARG A 236 2.70 -16.74 -4.26
CA ARG A 236 2.14 -17.94 -4.87
C ARG A 236 0.95 -18.38 -4.02
N ARG A 237 -0.22 -18.57 -4.64
CA ARG A 237 -1.25 -19.42 -4.04
C ARG A 237 -0.62 -20.79 -3.80
N SER A 238 -0.50 -21.21 -2.55
CA SER A 238 -0.28 -22.61 -2.21
C SER A 238 -1.55 -23.38 -2.56
N ASN A 239 -1.72 -23.76 -3.83
CA ASN A 239 -2.56 -24.90 -4.16
C ASN A 239 -1.76 -26.16 -3.77
N GLN A 240 -1.71 -26.45 -2.48
CA GLN A 240 -1.26 -27.73 -1.94
C GLN A 240 -2.22 -28.14 -0.83
N TYR A 241 -3.50 -28.25 -1.14
CA TYR A 241 -4.47 -29.09 -0.43
C TYR A 241 -5.69 -29.26 -1.35
N LEU A 242 -5.56 -30.17 -2.31
CA LEU A 242 -6.65 -30.89 -2.99
C LEU A 242 -6.01 -32.00 -3.84
N ASP A 243 -5.22 -32.84 -3.19
CA ASP A 243 -4.85 -34.18 -3.69
C ASP A 243 -4.73 -35.10 -2.47
N SER A 244 -5.88 -35.51 -1.93
CA SER A 244 -5.96 -36.66 -1.05
C SER A 244 -7.36 -37.27 -1.12
N HIS A 245 -7.41 -38.40 -1.81
CA HIS A 245 -8.33 -39.52 -1.60
C HIS A 245 -9.78 -39.32 -2.02
N ILE A 246 -10.05 -39.66 -3.28
CA ILE A 246 -11.28 -40.37 -3.63
C ILE A 246 -10.93 -41.86 -3.53
N PRO A 247 -11.46 -42.62 -2.57
CA PRO A 247 -11.41 -44.08 -2.63
C PRO A 247 -12.33 -44.51 -3.77
N SER A 248 -11.79 -45.23 -4.75
CA SER A 248 -12.58 -46.00 -5.70
C SER A 248 -13.37 -47.05 -4.93
N ALA A 249 -14.71 -46.97 -5.01
CA ALA A 249 -15.60 -48.10 -4.80
C ALA A 249 -15.67 -48.93 -6.09
#